data_AF-A0A659UVS7-F1
#
_entry.id   AF-A0A659UVS7-F1
#
_cell.length_a   1.000
_cell.length_b   1.000
_cell.length_c   1.000
_cell.angle_alpha   90.00
_cell.angle_beta   90.00
_cell.angle_gamma   90.00
#
_symmetry.space_group_name_H-M   'P 1'
#
loop_
_entity.id
_entity.type
_entity.pdbx_description
1 polymer ?
#
loop_
_entity_poly.entity_id
_entity_poly.type
_entity_poly.pdbx_seq_one_letter_code
_entity_poly.pdbx_strand_id
1 'polypeptide(L)'
;MNDAPATPVGRPLSPGELVTVMSHFHRAEIARMAGWRDRLDRTSNWAITVVAAMLSVSLSTASAHHGVLLFAMLLVLLLLWIEARRYRFFDVYRARVRQFERHYFA
;
A
#
# COMPACT_ATOMS: atom_id res chain seq x y z
N MET A 1 28.85 30.29 1.50
CA MET A 1 27.92 29.23 1.07
C MET A 1 27.10 29.84 -0.06
N ASN A 2 27.29 29.39 -1.31
CA ASN A 2 26.73 30.03 -2.50
C ASN A 2 25.36 29.40 -2.81
N ASP A 3 24.29 29.97 -2.27
CA ASP A 3 22.91 29.52 -2.54
C ASP A 3 22.36 30.25 -3.77
N ALA A 4 23.01 30.03 -4.92
CA ALA A 4 22.46 30.50 -6.20
C ALA A 4 21.10 29.82 -6.44
N PRO A 5 20.03 30.55 -6.77
CA PRO A 5 18.75 29.93 -7.06
C PRO A 5 18.94 28.94 -8.20
N ALA A 6 18.56 27.68 -7.98
CA ALA A 6 18.68 26.63 -8.98
C ALA A 6 17.97 27.10 -10.26
N THR A 7 18.73 27.33 -11.33
CA THR A 7 18.16 27.64 -12.64
C THR A 7 17.21 26.52 -13.00
N PRO A 8 15.92 26.81 -13.27
CA PRO A 8 14.97 25.77 -13.63
C PRO A 8 15.49 25.06 -14.89
N VAL A 9 15.85 23.79 -14.73
CA VAL A 9 16.32 22.94 -15.82
C VAL A 9 15.07 22.51 -16.61
N GLY A 10 14.65 23.35 -17.57
CA GLY A 10 13.53 23.04 -18.45
C GLY A 10 12.90 24.27 -19.10
N ARG A 11 12.31 24.07 -20.27
CA ARG A 11 11.44 25.06 -20.92
C ARG A 11 10.24 25.36 -20.02
N PRO A 12 9.80 26.63 -19.89
CA PRO A 12 8.53 26.94 -19.25
C PRO A 12 7.38 26.27 -20.02
N LEU A 13 6.54 25.53 -19.30
CA LEU A 13 5.36 24.90 -19.86
C LEU A 13 4.26 25.95 -20.04
N SER A 14 3.56 25.89 -21.17
CA SER A 14 2.30 26.63 -21.33
C SER A 14 1.25 26.12 -20.33
N PRO A 15 0.22 26.92 -20.01
CA PRO A 15 -0.84 26.49 -19.11
C PRO A 15 -1.51 25.17 -19.54
N GLY A 16 -1.70 24.96 -20.85
CA GLY A 16 -2.26 23.72 -21.39
C GLY A 16 -1.34 22.51 -21.19
N GLU A 17 -0.05 22.65 -21.50
CA GLU A 17 0.95 21.59 -21.24
C GLU A 17 1.04 21.25 -19.75
N LEU A 18 0.94 22.26 -18.88
CA LEU A 18 0.96 22.08 -17.43
C LEU A 18 -0.25 21.27 -16.96
N VAL A 19 -1.47 21.61 -17.40
CA VAL A 19 -2.69 20.85 -17.07
C VAL A 19 -2.58 19.40 -17.55
N THR A 20 -2.07 19.18 -18.77
CA THR A 20 -1.86 17.83 -19.31
C THR A 20 -0.87 17.03 -18.46
N VAL A 21 0.31 17.60 -18.15
CA VAL A 21 1.33 16.94 -17.31
C VAL A 21 0.77 16.62 -15.93
N MET A 22 0.08 17.56 -15.30
CA MET A 22 -0.53 17.39 -13.98
C MET A 22 -1.61 16.30 -13.99
N SER A 23 -2.44 16.25 -15.03
CA SER A 23 -3.50 15.23 -15.18
C SER A 23 -2.92 13.82 -15.36
N HIS A 24 -1.90 13.68 -16.22
CA HIS A 24 -1.21 12.40 -16.42
C HIS A 24 -0.44 11.97 -15.17
N PHE A 25 0.20 12.90 -14.47
CA PHE A 25 0.89 12.62 -13.21
C PHE A 25 -0.08 12.11 -12.14
N HIS A 26 -1.22 12.78 -11.95
CA HIS A 26 -2.25 12.35 -11.01
C HIS A 26 -2.75 10.94 -11.34
N ARG A 27 -3.07 10.66 -12.61
CA ARG A 27 -3.49 9.33 -13.05
C ARG A 27 -2.42 8.26 -12.79
N ALA A 28 -1.15 8.58 -13.00
CA ALA A 28 -0.03 7.68 -12.73
C ALA A 28 0.12 7.39 -11.22
N GLU A 29 -0.04 8.40 -10.35
CA GLU A 29 -0.01 8.20 -8.90
C GLU A 29 -1.20 7.33 -8.43
N ILE A 30 -2.41 7.57 -8.95
CA ILE A 30 -3.59 6.74 -8.67
C ILE A 30 -3.35 5.27 -9.08
N ALA A 31 -2.80 5.04 -10.27
CA ALA A 31 -2.46 3.70 -10.75
C ALA A 31 -1.40 3.01 -9.87
N ARG A 32 -0.37 3.75 -9.43
CA ARG A 32 0.63 3.25 -8.48
C ARG A 32 -0.02 2.87 -7.15
N MET A 33 -0.90 3.69 -6.59
CA MET A 33 -1.64 3.38 -5.36
C MET A 33 -2.50 2.12 -5.51
N ALA A 34 -3.22 1.98 -6.64
CA ALA A 34 -4.03 0.80 -6.91
C ALA A 34 -3.18 -0.48 -6.96
N GLY A 35 -2.01 -0.44 -7.59
CA GLY A 35 -1.08 -1.56 -7.62
C GLY A 35 -0.48 -1.89 -6.25
N TRP A 36 -0.23 -0.89 -5.40
CA TRP A 36 0.19 -1.14 -4.00
C TRP A 36 -0.92 -1.76 -3.16
N ARG A 37 -2.17 -1.31 -3.35
CA ARG A 37 -3.35 -1.88 -2.69
C ARG A 37 -3.54 -3.36 -3.05
N ASP A 38 -3.46 -3.72 -4.33
CA ASP A 38 -3.58 -5.13 -4.76
C ASP A 38 -2.56 -6.06 -4.09
N ARG A 39 -1.34 -5.55 -3.85
CA ARG A 39 -0.29 -6.30 -3.14
C ARG A 39 -0.54 -6.46 -1.64
N LEU A 40 -1.26 -5.53 -1.02
CA LEU A 40 -1.70 -5.63 0.38
C LEU A 40 -2.88 -6.60 0.47
N ASP A 41 -3.88 -6.45 -0.40
CA ASP A 41 -5.07 -7.30 -0.45
C ASP A 41 -4.70 -8.79 -0.60
N ARG A 42 -3.66 -9.09 -1.40
CA ARG A 42 -3.15 -10.47 -1.56
C ARG A 42 -2.64 -11.07 -0.25
N THR A 43 -1.92 -10.31 0.59
CA THR A 43 -1.39 -10.84 1.85
C THR A 43 -2.49 -11.08 2.87
N SER A 44 -3.49 -10.19 2.93
CA SER A 44 -4.64 -10.34 3.82
C SER A 44 -5.53 -11.52 3.39
N ASN A 45 -5.70 -11.73 2.08
CA ASN A 45 -6.40 -12.90 1.55
C ASN A 45 -5.72 -14.22 1.98
N TRP A 46 -4.39 -14.31 1.83
CA TRP A 46 -3.65 -15.48 2.31
C TRP A 46 -3.74 -15.66 3.83
N ALA A 47 -3.74 -14.57 4.61
CA ALA A 47 -3.94 -14.65 6.05
C ALA A 47 -5.30 -15.26 6.41
N ILE A 48 -6.38 -14.81 5.75
CA ILE A 48 -7.72 -15.36 5.95
C ILE A 48 -7.77 -16.85 5.59
N THR A 49 -7.20 -17.25 4.44
CA THR A 49 -7.15 -18.65 4.00
C THR A 49 -6.40 -19.53 5.00
N VAL A 50 -5.23 -19.08 5.48
CA VAL A 50 -4.43 -19.83 6.46
C VAL A 50 -5.17 -19.96 7.79
N VAL A 51 -5.79 -18.88 8.29
CA VAL A 51 -6.59 -18.91 9.52
C VAL A 51 -7.74 -19.88 9.39
N ALA A 52 -8.51 -19.82 8.29
CA ALA A 52 -9.63 -20.72 8.05
C ALA A 52 -9.18 -22.18 8.02
N ALA A 53 -8.09 -22.49 7.32
CA ALA A 53 -7.54 -23.84 7.25
C ALA A 53 -7.09 -24.36 8.63
N MET A 54 -6.37 -23.53 9.41
CA MET A 54 -5.88 -23.93 10.73
C MET A 54 -7.02 -24.12 11.73
N LEU A 55 -8.05 -23.26 11.70
CA LEU A 55 -9.24 -23.41 12.54
C LEU A 55 -10.01 -24.69 12.20
N SER A 56 -10.22 -24.98 10.91
CA SER A 56 -10.86 -26.23 10.48
C SER A 56 -10.13 -27.47 10.99
N VAL A 57 -8.79 -27.48 10.93
CA VAL A 57 -7.99 -28.59 11.46
C VAL A 57 -8.10 -28.65 12.98
N SER A 58 -7.96 -27.52 13.68
CA SER A 58 -7.98 -27.47 15.14
C SER A 58 -9.34 -27.88 15.73
N LEU A 59 -10.44 -27.64 15.03
CA LEU A 59 -11.79 -27.94 15.48
C LEU A 59 -12.32 -29.27 14.94
N SER A 60 -11.54 -30.00 14.14
CA SER A 60 -11.97 -31.24 13.48
C SER A 60 -12.21 -32.39 14.46
N THR A 61 -11.49 -32.44 15.58
CA THR A 61 -11.59 -33.51 16.59
C THR A 61 -11.27 -32.98 17.99
N ALA A 62 -11.89 -33.55 19.04
CA ALA A 62 -11.62 -33.16 20.42
C ALA A 62 -10.20 -33.49 20.91
N SER A 63 -9.51 -34.43 20.24
CA SER A 63 -8.12 -34.80 20.51
C SER A 63 -7.10 -34.01 19.67
N ALA A 64 -7.53 -32.98 18.94
CA ALA A 64 -6.64 -32.16 18.13
C ALA A 64 -5.59 -31.44 18.99
N HIS A 65 -4.37 -31.35 18.49
CA HIS A 65 -3.26 -30.76 19.24
C HIS A 65 -3.39 -29.23 19.30
N HIS A 66 -3.65 -28.67 20.49
CA HIS A 66 -3.81 -27.23 20.74
C HIS A 66 -2.62 -26.37 20.23
N GLY A 67 -1.43 -26.96 20.06
CA GLY A 67 -0.28 -26.29 19.46
C GLY A 67 -0.51 -25.80 18.02
N VAL A 68 -1.48 -26.35 17.29
CA VAL A 68 -1.89 -25.87 15.97
C VAL A 68 -2.41 -24.43 16.04
N LEU A 69 -3.10 -24.04 17.11
CA LEU A 69 -3.59 -22.67 17.29
C LEU A 69 -2.44 -21.70 17.55
N LEU A 70 -1.47 -22.09 18.38
CA LEU A 70 -0.28 -21.26 18.63
C LEU A 70 0.54 -21.06 17.34
N PHE A 71 0.67 -22.11 16.53
CA PHE A 71 1.30 -22.02 15.22
C PHE A 71 0.51 -21.11 14.26
N ALA A 72 -0.82 -21.21 14.24
CA ALA A 72 -1.68 -20.31 13.47
C ALA A 72 -1.49 -18.85 13.87
N MET A 73 -1.44 -18.55 15.17
CA MET A 73 -1.20 -17.21 15.70
C MET A 73 0.16 -16.66 15.24
N LEU A 74 1.22 -17.47 15.23
CA LEU A 74 2.53 -17.07 14.72
C LEU A 74 2.51 -16.76 13.22
N LEU A 75 1.82 -17.57 12.41
CA LEU A 75 1.67 -17.32 10.97
C LEU A 75 0.89 -16.04 10.69
N VAL A 76 -0.21 -15.80 11.43
CA VAL A 76 -0.98 -14.55 11.32
C VAL A 76 -0.14 -13.35 11.69
N LEU A 77 0.63 -13.44 12.79
CA LEU A 77 1.53 -12.37 13.22
C LEU A 77 2.58 -12.05 12.14
N LEU A 78 3.16 -13.09 11.52
CA LEU A 78 4.10 -12.92 10.41
C LEU A 78 3.46 -12.20 9.22
N LEU A 79 2.24 -12.60 8.82
CA LEU A 79 1.52 -11.96 7.72
C LEU A 79 1.14 -10.51 8.02
N LEU A 80 0.64 -10.23 9.23
CA LEU A 80 0.36 -8.87 9.70
C LEU A 80 1.62 -8.00 9.73
N TRP A 81 2.77 -8.57 10.11
CA TRP A 81 4.03 -7.85 10.11
C TRP A 81 4.50 -7.49 8.68
N ILE A 82 4.34 -8.41 7.73
CA ILE A 82 4.61 -8.16 6.31
C ILE A 82 3.67 -7.06 5.79
N GLU A 83 2.39 -7.13 6.13
CA GLU A 83 1.36 -6.15 5.75
C GLU A 83 1.69 -4.76 6.32
N ALA A 84 2.03 -4.66 7.61
CA ALA A 84 2.40 -3.41 8.27
C ALA A 84 3.63 -2.75 7.61
N ARG A 85 4.63 -3.54 7.24
CA ARG A 85 5.81 -3.03 6.51
C ARG A 85 5.43 -2.47 5.14
N ARG A 86 4.52 -3.14 4.42
CA ARG A 86 4.04 -2.70 3.11
C ARG A 86 3.12 -1.48 3.22
N TYR A 87 2.32 -1.39 4.29
CA TYR A 87 1.42 -0.27 4.56
C TYR A 87 2.17 1.06 4.69
N ARG A 88 3.38 1.05 5.28
CA ARG A 88 4.23 2.27 5.35
C ARG A 88 4.51 2.88 3.98
N PHE A 89 4.71 2.07 2.95
CA PHE A 89 4.92 2.59 1.60
C PHE A 89 3.62 3.11 1.00
N PHE A 90 2.52 2.39 1.19
CA PHE A 90 1.19 2.81 0.74
C PHE A 90 0.77 4.16 1.33
N ASP A 91 1.03 4.39 2.62
CA ASP A 91 0.67 5.63 3.30
C ASP A 91 1.35 6.87 2.66
N VAL A 92 2.61 6.74 2.22
CA VAL A 92 3.32 7.81 1.51
C VAL A 92 2.62 8.16 0.18
N TYR A 93 2.23 7.16 -0.61
CA TYR A 93 1.55 7.42 -1.89
C TYR A 93 0.16 8.02 -1.68
N ARG A 94 -0.58 7.53 -0.67
CA ARG A 94 -1.87 8.10 -0.27
C ARG A 94 -1.72 9.56 0.15
N ALA A 95 -0.69 9.90 0.91
CA ALA A 95 -0.42 11.28 1.30
C ALA A 95 -0.13 12.18 0.09
N ARG A 96 0.66 11.71 -0.90
CA ARG A 96 0.95 12.48 -2.12
C ARG A 96 -0.29 12.80 -2.95
N VAL A 97 -1.15 11.81 -3.16
CA VAL A 97 -2.40 12.05 -3.90
C VAL A 97 -3.32 12.99 -3.13
N ARG A 98 -3.44 12.83 -1.81
CA ARG A 98 -4.24 13.75 -0.99
C ARG A 98 -3.70 15.18 -0.96
N GLN A 99 -2.39 15.37 -1.11
CA GLN A 99 -1.81 16.70 -1.29
C GLN A 99 -2.20 17.28 -2.65
N PHE A 100 -2.10 16.50 -3.72
CA PHE A 100 -2.51 16.92 -5.06
C PHE A 100 -4.00 17.30 -5.10
N GLU A 101 -4.87 16.47 -4.53
CA GLU A 101 -6.31 16.71 -4.47
C GLU A 101 -6.66 18.01 -3.75
N ARG A 102 -6.00 18.30 -2.62
CA ARG A 102 -6.25 19.50 -1.82
C ARG A 102 -5.73 20.80 -2.44
N HIS A 103 -4.69 20.76 -3.27
CA HIS A 103 -4.06 21.96 -3.81
C HIS A 103 -4.40 22.24 -5.28
N TYR A 104 -4.96 21.24 -5.99
CA TYR A 104 -5.23 21.34 -7.43
C TYR A 104 -6.73 21.29 -7.77
N PHE A 105 -7.56 20.58 -6.99
CA PHE A 105 -8.99 20.43 -7.26
C PHE A 105 -9.90 21.19 -6.28
N ALA A 106 -9.36 21.73 -5.18
CA ALA A 106 -10.06 22.54 -4.19
C ALA A 106 -9.49 23.96 -4.18
#